data_AF-A0A2S6QIR5-F1
#
_entry.id   AF-A0A2S6QIR5-F1
#
_cell.length_a   1.000
_cell.length_b   1.000
_cell.length_c   1.000
_cell.angle_alpha   90.00
_cell.angle_beta   90.00
_cell.angle_gamma   90.00
#
_symmetry.space_group_name_H-M   'P 1'
#
loop_
_entity.id
_entity.type
_entity.pdbx_description
1 polymer ?
#
loop_
_entity_poly.entity_id
_entity_poly.type
_entity_poly.pdbx_seq_one_letter_code
_entity_poly.pdbx_strand_id
1 'polypeptide(L)'
;MNTANRAVRERAADWKKSSYGRADLLRCAHGELFGTGNAQLPLPPMLMFDRVTHVDEEDGSYGKGSIIAEYDILPDLWFFECHFEADPVMPGCLGLDGLWQLLGFYLGWLGAPGQGRALGVGQVKLGGQVLPRHGVLTYQVNIKRIMRRKVVLGIADGAVLLDDNQIYEAQNLRVGLFSAVDSK
;
A
#
# COMPACT_ATOMS: atom_id res chain seq x y z
N MET A 1 -30.72 7.52 -3.19
CA MET A 1 -29.49 8.03 -2.54
C MET A 1 -28.29 7.63 -3.39
N ASN A 2 -27.38 8.55 -3.71
CA ASN A 2 -26.23 8.23 -4.57
C ASN A 2 -25.22 7.33 -3.81
N THR A 3 -24.61 6.37 -4.51
CA THR A 3 -23.73 5.33 -3.97
C THR A 3 -22.57 5.88 -3.15
N ALA A 4 -22.04 7.05 -3.54
CA ALA A 4 -20.99 7.76 -2.81
C ALA A 4 -21.41 8.15 -1.38
N ASN A 5 -22.67 8.52 -1.15
CA ASN A 5 -23.18 8.93 0.16
C ASN A 5 -23.44 7.72 1.09
N ARG A 6 -23.58 6.52 0.52
CA ARG A 6 -23.70 5.26 1.27
C ARG A 6 -22.34 4.76 1.75
N ALA A 7 -21.34 4.77 0.86
CA ALA A 7 -19.99 4.32 1.16
C ALA A 7 -19.29 5.14 2.27
N VAL A 8 -19.60 6.44 2.38
CA VAL A 8 -19.09 7.29 3.48
C VAL A 8 -19.68 6.93 4.84
N ARG A 9 -20.93 6.44 4.89
CA ARG A 9 -21.63 6.08 6.14
C ARG A 9 -21.25 4.69 6.67
N GLU A 10 -20.64 3.86 5.84
CA GLU A 10 -20.27 2.47 6.17
C GLU A 10 -18.79 2.34 6.63
N ARG A 11 -18.06 3.45 6.78
CA ARG A 11 -16.70 3.42 7.34
C ARG A 11 -16.73 2.98 8.80
N ALA A 12 -15.76 2.18 9.21
CA ALA A 12 -15.60 1.84 10.62
C ALA A 12 -15.33 3.09 11.45
N ALA A 13 -15.79 3.18 12.70
CA ALA A 13 -15.59 4.38 13.52
C ALA A 13 -14.11 4.71 13.77
N ASP A 14 -13.26 3.69 13.76
CA ASP A 14 -11.82 3.75 13.99
C ASP A 14 -11.00 3.76 12.69
N TRP A 15 -11.60 4.15 11.56
CA TRP A 15 -10.94 4.04 10.25
C TRP A 15 -9.79 5.03 10.01
N LYS A 16 -9.62 6.07 10.85
CA LYS A 16 -8.66 7.17 10.69
C LYS A 16 -7.67 7.24 11.87
N LYS A 17 -6.93 6.15 12.09
CA LYS A 17 -5.81 6.04 13.04
C LYS A 17 -4.51 6.51 12.39
N SER A 18 -3.48 6.76 13.19
CA SER A 18 -2.10 7.01 12.73
C SER A 18 -1.26 5.73 12.58
N SER A 19 -1.78 4.56 12.98
CA SER A 19 -1.13 3.26 12.85
C SER A 19 -2.16 2.13 12.81
N TYR A 20 -1.84 1.02 12.14
CA TYR A 20 -2.72 -0.13 11.93
C TYR A 20 -1.97 -1.45 12.09
N GLY A 21 -2.51 -2.35 12.90
CA GLY A 21 -1.97 -3.71 13.03
C GLY A 21 -2.59 -4.68 12.02
N ARG A 22 -2.09 -5.93 12.01
CA ARG A 22 -2.51 -6.96 11.06
C ARG A 22 -4.03 -7.17 10.97
N ALA A 23 -4.72 -7.16 12.11
CA ALA A 23 -6.17 -7.31 12.16
C ALA A 23 -6.90 -6.17 11.42
N ASP A 24 -6.41 -4.93 11.52
CA ASP A 24 -6.98 -3.80 10.79
C ASP A 24 -6.73 -3.89 9.29
N LEU A 25 -5.57 -4.40 8.88
CA LEU A 25 -5.25 -4.60 7.46
C LEU A 25 -6.14 -5.67 6.84
N LEU A 26 -6.42 -6.76 7.58
CA LEU A 26 -7.38 -7.78 7.13
C LEU A 26 -8.80 -7.21 7.05
N ARG A 27 -9.23 -6.39 8.00
CA ARG A 27 -10.50 -5.63 7.88
C ARG A 27 -10.53 -4.76 6.63
N CYS A 28 -9.42 -4.09 6.30
CA CYS A 28 -9.31 -3.33 5.06
C CYS A 28 -9.45 -4.21 3.82
N ALA A 29 -8.78 -5.37 3.80
CA ALA A 29 -8.85 -6.32 2.71
C ALA A 29 -10.26 -6.92 2.51
N HIS A 30 -11.01 -7.11 3.61
CA HIS A 30 -12.42 -7.53 3.56
C HIS A 30 -13.39 -6.38 3.24
N GLY A 31 -12.93 -5.13 3.11
CA GLY A 31 -13.79 -3.97 2.82
C GLY A 31 -14.53 -3.40 4.03
N GLU A 32 -14.12 -3.78 5.23
CA GLU A 32 -14.77 -3.43 6.50
C GLU A 32 -14.16 -2.20 7.16
N LEU A 33 -12.98 -1.74 6.68
CA LEU A 33 -12.31 -0.56 7.23
C LEU A 33 -12.81 0.75 6.59
N PHE A 34 -12.66 0.88 5.26
CA PHE A 34 -13.01 2.09 4.52
C PHE A 34 -14.43 2.08 3.96
N GLY A 35 -15.23 1.05 4.24
CA GLY A 35 -16.61 0.90 3.76
C GLY A 35 -16.71 0.30 2.35
N THR A 36 -17.89 -0.22 2.02
CA THR A 36 -18.10 -0.98 0.76
C THR A 36 -17.90 -0.09 -0.48
N GLY A 37 -17.17 -0.63 -1.47
CA GLY A 37 -16.89 0.06 -2.74
C GLY A 37 -15.74 1.07 -2.69
N ASN A 38 -15.05 1.20 -1.55
CA ASN A 38 -13.86 2.03 -1.40
C ASN A 38 -12.57 1.18 -1.48
N ALA A 39 -11.43 1.80 -1.18
CA ALA A 39 -10.13 1.14 -1.23
C ALA A 39 -10.12 -0.11 -0.33
N GLN A 40 -9.52 -1.18 -0.85
CA GLN A 40 -9.30 -2.44 -0.17
C GLN A 40 -7.85 -2.85 -0.43
N LEU A 41 -7.22 -3.46 0.57
CA LEU A 41 -5.95 -4.16 0.38
C LEU A 41 -6.20 -5.55 -0.23
N PRO A 42 -5.19 -6.16 -0.87
CA PRO A 42 -5.24 -7.58 -1.19
C PRO A 42 -5.36 -8.43 0.09
N LEU A 43 -5.95 -9.61 -0.03
CA LEU A 43 -5.86 -10.64 1.01
C LEU A 43 -4.52 -11.39 0.90
N PRO A 44 -4.02 -12.01 1.98
CA PRO A 44 -2.95 -13.00 1.88
C PRO A 44 -3.30 -14.09 0.84
N PRO A 45 -2.31 -14.59 0.08
CA PRO A 45 -0.87 -14.34 0.23
C PRO A 45 -0.36 -13.07 -0.50
N MET A 46 -1.23 -12.26 -1.08
CA MET A 46 -0.86 -11.05 -1.84
C MET A 46 -0.71 -9.78 -0.98
N LEU A 47 -1.13 -9.80 0.28
CA LEU A 47 -0.91 -8.68 1.21
C LEU A 47 0.57 -8.58 1.59
N MET A 48 1.23 -7.48 1.22
CA MET A 48 2.70 -7.35 1.29
C MET A 48 3.22 -6.56 2.49
N PHE A 49 2.41 -6.39 3.54
CA PHE A 49 2.85 -5.84 4.82
C PHE A 49 1.94 -6.28 5.96
N ASP A 50 2.51 -6.36 7.16
CA ASP A 50 1.82 -6.83 8.36
C ASP A 50 1.20 -5.70 9.17
N ARG A 51 1.75 -4.49 9.04
CA ARG A 51 1.36 -3.33 9.84
C ARG A 51 1.71 -2.03 9.13
N VAL A 52 0.90 -1.00 9.37
CA VAL A 52 1.23 0.40 9.07
C VAL A 52 1.65 1.04 10.38
N THR A 53 2.91 1.43 10.51
CA THR A 53 3.46 1.99 11.74
C THR A 53 3.23 3.49 11.86
N HIS A 54 3.08 4.18 10.72
CA HIS A 54 2.87 5.62 10.66
C HIS A 54 2.06 6.03 9.43
N VAL A 55 1.15 6.99 9.59
CA VAL A 55 0.48 7.69 8.49
C VAL A 55 0.12 9.10 8.91
N ASP A 56 0.45 10.08 8.06
CA ASP A 56 0.25 11.51 8.33
C ASP A 56 -0.05 12.29 7.04
N GLU A 57 -0.77 13.42 7.14
CA GLU A 57 -1.20 14.25 5.99
C GLU A 57 -0.20 15.35 5.61
N GLU A 58 0.70 15.71 6.52
CA GLU A 58 1.48 16.95 6.44
C GLU A 58 3.00 16.71 6.38
N ASP A 59 3.47 15.52 6.78
CA ASP A 59 4.90 15.20 6.79
C ASP A 59 5.44 14.69 5.43
N GLY A 60 6.56 13.94 5.48
CA GLY A 60 7.23 13.39 4.32
C GLY A 60 8.13 14.38 3.59
N SER A 61 8.93 13.86 2.65
CA SER A 61 9.95 14.64 1.92
C SER A 61 9.38 15.78 1.06
N TYR A 62 8.07 15.79 0.81
CA TYR A 62 7.37 16.83 0.05
C TYR A 62 6.42 17.69 0.89
N GLY A 63 6.31 17.44 2.21
CA GLY A 63 5.39 18.15 3.12
C GLY A 63 3.91 17.99 2.73
N LYS A 64 3.53 16.78 2.33
CA LYS A 64 2.20 16.44 1.76
C LYS A 64 1.67 15.09 2.26
N GLY A 65 2.30 14.59 3.33
CA GLY A 65 2.02 13.34 3.97
C GLY A 65 2.99 12.23 3.58
N SER A 66 3.04 11.24 4.45
CA SER A 66 3.78 10.01 4.29
C SER A 66 3.03 8.84 4.93
N ILE A 67 3.44 7.64 4.56
CA ILE A 67 2.95 6.42 5.16
C ILE A 67 4.08 5.39 5.20
N ILE A 68 4.21 4.71 6.35
CA ILE A 68 5.25 3.73 6.64
C ILE A 68 4.60 2.43 7.07
N ALA A 69 5.06 1.32 6.48
CA ALA A 69 4.58 -0.02 6.80
C ALA A 69 5.75 -1.00 6.94
N GLU A 70 5.52 -2.08 7.68
CA GLU A 70 6.50 -3.12 7.93
C GLU A 70 5.96 -4.50 7.54
N TYR A 71 6.85 -5.35 7.04
CA TYR A 71 6.59 -6.76 6.73
C TYR A 71 7.67 -7.64 7.36
N ASP A 72 7.23 -8.59 8.19
CA ASP A 72 8.15 -9.51 8.86
C ASP A 72 8.62 -10.56 7.84
N ILE A 73 9.92 -10.61 7.57
CA ILE A 73 10.50 -11.62 6.68
C ILE A 73 10.81 -12.87 7.48
N LEU A 74 10.12 -13.96 7.16
CA LEU A 74 10.34 -15.27 7.73
C LEU A 74 10.86 -16.24 6.63
N PRO A 75 11.75 -17.19 6.97
CA PRO A 75 12.29 -18.13 5.99
C PRO A 75 11.24 -19.00 5.26
N ASP A 76 10.06 -19.16 5.85
CA ASP A 76 8.94 -19.99 5.37
C ASP A 76 7.86 -19.20 4.62
N LEU A 77 8.12 -17.93 4.26
CA LEU A 77 7.21 -17.19 3.40
C LEU A 77 7.06 -17.86 2.03
N TRP A 78 5.80 -17.99 1.60
CA TRP A 78 5.37 -18.80 0.45
C TRP A 78 6.19 -18.58 -0.84
N PHE A 79 6.64 -17.35 -1.08
CA PHE A 79 7.33 -17.02 -2.33
C PHE A 79 8.75 -17.56 -2.38
N PHE A 80 9.40 -17.85 -1.23
CA PHE A 80 10.75 -18.41 -1.22
C PHE A 80 10.80 -19.84 -1.74
N GLU A 81 9.73 -20.62 -1.55
CA GLU A 81 9.65 -21.99 -2.06
C GLU A 81 9.55 -22.03 -3.60
N CYS A 82 9.01 -20.99 -4.23
CA CYS A 82 8.77 -20.96 -5.68
C CYS A 82 9.61 -19.94 -6.45
N HIS A 83 10.45 -19.14 -5.79
CA HIS A 83 11.22 -18.08 -6.44
C HIS A 83 12.60 -17.91 -5.80
N PHE A 84 13.62 -18.67 -6.20
CA PHE A 84 13.61 -19.85 -7.08
C PHE A 84 13.99 -21.09 -6.26
N GLU A 85 13.66 -22.29 -6.74
CA GLU A 85 13.89 -23.56 -6.01
C GLU A 85 15.32 -23.70 -5.44
N ALA A 86 16.33 -23.30 -6.20
CA ALA A 86 17.75 -23.38 -5.79
C ALA A 86 18.36 -22.04 -5.36
N ASP A 87 17.62 -20.93 -5.45
CA ASP A 87 18.08 -19.57 -5.17
C ASP A 87 16.91 -18.73 -4.61
N PRO A 88 16.48 -18.99 -3.37
CA PRO A 88 15.30 -18.35 -2.78
C PRO A 88 15.54 -16.87 -2.54
N VAL A 89 14.68 -16.04 -3.14
CA VAL A 89 14.71 -14.59 -3.07
C VAL A 89 13.30 -14.03 -3.21
N MET A 90 12.92 -13.04 -2.39
CA MET A 90 11.63 -12.39 -2.57
C MET A 90 11.52 -11.80 -3.98
N PRO A 91 10.44 -12.06 -4.72
CA PRO A 91 10.21 -11.41 -6.01
C PRO A 91 10.18 -9.88 -5.84
N GLY A 92 11.09 -9.16 -6.52
CA GLY A 92 11.15 -7.69 -6.41
C GLY A 92 9.84 -6.99 -6.82
N CYS A 93 9.02 -7.65 -7.67
CA CYS A 93 7.69 -7.16 -8.03
C CYS A 93 6.71 -7.13 -6.84
N LEU A 94 6.83 -8.04 -5.87
CA LEU A 94 6.01 -8.04 -4.66
C LEU A 94 6.41 -6.89 -3.72
N GLY A 95 7.71 -6.58 -3.63
CA GLY A 95 8.19 -5.38 -2.93
C GLY A 95 7.66 -4.10 -3.55
N LEU A 96 7.62 -4.03 -4.89
CA LEU A 96 7.02 -2.91 -5.60
C LEU A 96 5.49 -2.83 -5.39
N ASP A 97 4.80 -3.97 -5.36
CA ASP A 97 3.37 -4.01 -5.10
C ASP A 97 3.01 -3.53 -3.68
N GLY A 98 3.84 -3.85 -2.68
CA GLY A 98 3.71 -3.28 -1.33
C GLY A 98 3.65 -1.74 -1.34
N LEU A 99 4.43 -1.06 -2.18
CA LEU A 99 4.38 0.40 -2.32
C LEU A 99 3.07 0.89 -2.96
N TRP A 100 2.54 0.21 -3.98
CA TRP A 100 1.24 0.56 -4.58
C TRP A 100 0.07 0.28 -3.62
N GLN A 101 0.10 -0.86 -2.92
CA GLN A 101 -0.87 -1.19 -1.89
C GLN A 101 -0.91 -0.09 -0.82
N LEU A 102 0.26 0.35 -0.35
CA LEU A 102 0.37 1.37 0.69
C LEU A 102 -0.12 2.75 0.21
N LEU A 103 0.22 3.15 -1.02
CA LEU A 103 -0.32 4.38 -1.61
C LEU A 103 -1.85 4.31 -1.79
N GLY A 104 -2.39 3.16 -2.22
CA GLY A 104 -3.84 2.95 -2.32
C GLY A 104 -4.54 3.01 -0.96
N PHE A 105 -3.94 2.41 0.06
CA PHE A 105 -4.40 2.50 1.45
C PHE A 105 -4.43 3.95 1.92
N TYR A 106 -3.36 4.72 1.68
CA TYR A 106 -3.28 6.14 2.02
C TYR A 106 -4.41 6.96 1.38
N LEU A 107 -4.74 6.71 0.10
CA LEU A 107 -5.89 7.38 -0.54
C LEU A 107 -7.22 7.03 0.13
N GLY A 108 -7.44 5.75 0.49
CA GLY A 108 -8.60 5.32 1.25
C GLY A 108 -8.68 5.96 2.64
N TRP A 109 -7.53 6.08 3.31
CA TRP A 109 -7.32 6.73 4.60
C TRP A 109 -7.55 8.24 4.56
N LEU A 110 -7.32 8.89 3.42
CA LEU A 110 -7.73 10.29 3.19
C LEU A 110 -9.23 10.48 2.92
N GLY A 111 -10.03 9.43 3.10
CA GLY A 111 -11.47 9.45 2.89
C GLY A 111 -11.88 9.47 1.41
N ALA A 112 -10.95 9.25 0.48
CA ALA A 112 -11.28 9.24 -0.94
C ALA A 112 -12.16 8.01 -1.28
N PRO A 113 -13.19 8.18 -2.13
CA PRO A 113 -14.06 7.08 -2.54
C PRO A 113 -13.47 6.28 -3.70
N GLY A 114 -13.94 5.05 -3.87
CA GLY A 114 -13.63 4.19 -5.02
C GLY A 114 -12.57 3.12 -4.76
N GLN A 115 -12.51 2.14 -5.66
CA GLN A 115 -11.61 0.99 -5.56
C GLN A 115 -10.24 1.29 -6.18
N GLY A 116 -9.18 0.83 -5.53
CA GLY A 116 -7.80 1.08 -5.93
C GLY A 116 -7.37 0.30 -7.18
N ARG A 117 -6.63 0.96 -8.07
CA ARG A 117 -5.89 0.34 -9.18
C ARG A 117 -4.51 0.99 -9.28
N ALA A 118 -3.47 0.18 -9.33
CA ALA A 118 -2.14 0.66 -9.72
C ALA A 118 -2.17 1.10 -11.19
N LEU A 119 -1.64 2.28 -11.48
CA LEU A 119 -1.57 2.87 -12.83
C LEU A 119 -0.14 2.90 -13.36
N GLY A 120 0.80 2.31 -12.62
CA GLY A 120 2.20 2.17 -12.96
C GLY A 120 3.12 3.01 -12.08
N VAL A 121 4.35 3.10 -12.53
CA VAL A 121 5.49 3.74 -11.87
C VAL A 121 6.36 4.41 -12.93
N GLY A 122 7.08 5.46 -12.56
CA GLY A 122 8.02 6.12 -13.47
C GLY A 122 9.32 5.33 -13.59
N GLN A 123 10.13 5.35 -12.53
CA GLN A 123 11.40 4.64 -12.46
C GLN A 123 11.39 3.67 -11.28
N VAL A 124 11.97 2.49 -11.47
CA VAL A 124 12.23 1.52 -10.41
C VAL A 124 13.71 1.17 -10.43
N LYS A 125 14.33 1.11 -9.25
CA LYS A 125 15.66 0.54 -9.06
C LYS A 125 15.59 -0.56 -8.02
N LEU A 126 16.14 -1.72 -8.37
CA LEU A 126 16.32 -2.84 -7.45
C LEU A 126 17.82 -2.96 -7.17
N GLY A 127 18.26 -2.39 -6.04
CA GLY A 127 19.66 -2.29 -5.62
C GLY A 127 20.09 -3.34 -4.59
N GLY A 128 19.16 -4.15 -4.11
CA GLY A 128 19.42 -5.24 -3.16
C GLY A 128 18.39 -6.36 -3.29
N GLN A 129 18.46 -7.34 -2.39
CA GLN A 129 17.61 -8.53 -2.41
C GLN A 129 17.21 -8.93 -1.00
N VAL A 130 16.11 -9.69 -0.90
CA VAL A 130 15.59 -10.21 0.36
C VAL A 130 15.70 -11.72 0.32
N LEU A 131 16.46 -12.28 1.25
CA LEU A 131 16.75 -13.72 1.35
C LEU A 131 15.89 -14.35 2.47
N PRO A 132 15.74 -15.69 2.51
CA PRO A 132 14.95 -16.39 3.53
C PRO A 132 15.66 -16.39 4.90
N ARG A 133 15.74 -15.22 5.51
CA ARG A 133 16.32 -14.97 6.83
C ARG A 133 15.41 -14.02 7.58
N HIS A 134 15.41 -14.13 8.91
CA HIS A 134 14.67 -13.20 9.75
C HIS A 134 15.17 -11.77 9.52
N GLY A 135 14.23 -10.87 9.27
CA GLY A 135 14.48 -9.45 9.05
C GLY A 135 13.17 -8.69 8.90
N VAL A 136 13.24 -7.37 8.79
CA VAL A 136 12.07 -6.51 8.60
C VAL A 136 12.21 -5.73 7.32
N LEU A 137 11.23 -5.87 6.44
CA LEU A 137 11.06 -4.94 5.32
C LEU A 137 10.27 -3.73 5.76
N THR A 138 10.83 -2.54 5.59
CA THR A 138 10.14 -1.26 5.80
C THR A 138 9.81 -0.63 4.46
N TYR A 139 8.52 -0.39 4.22
CA TYR A 139 8.01 0.37 3.08
C TYR A 139 7.82 1.81 3.51
N GLN A 140 8.38 2.75 2.76
CA GLN A 140 8.18 4.18 2.96
C GLN A 140 7.60 4.79 1.70
N VAL A 141 6.48 5.50 1.81
CA VAL A 141 5.86 6.21 0.69
C VAL A 141 5.70 7.69 1.07
N ASN A 142 6.31 8.56 0.27
CA ASN A 142 6.27 10.01 0.42
C ASN A 142 5.36 10.62 -0.65
N ILE A 143 4.29 11.29 -0.23
CA ILE A 143 3.24 11.74 -1.13
C ILE A 143 3.70 12.99 -1.86
N LYS A 144 3.71 12.93 -3.19
CA LYS A 144 4.14 14.05 -4.03
C LYS A 144 2.97 14.92 -4.46
N ARG A 145 1.84 14.28 -4.78
CA ARG A 145 0.63 14.94 -5.27
C ARG A 145 -0.60 14.06 -5.14
N ILE A 146 -1.74 14.70 -4.83
CA ILE A 146 -3.06 14.09 -4.89
C ILE A 146 -3.95 14.94 -5.78
N MET A 147 -4.70 14.30 -6.66
CA MET A 147 -5.63 14.96 -7.56
C MET A 147 -7.02 14.39 -7.34
N ARG A 148 -7.97 15.23 -6.93
CA ARG A 148 -9.38 14.85 -6.67
C ARG A 148 -10.27 15.46 -7.74
N ARG A 149 -10.29 14.86 -8.94
CA ARG A 149 -11.19 15.28 -10.04
C ARG A 149 -12.29 14.22 -10.22
N LYS A 150 -12.60 13.82 -11.46
CA LYS A 150 -13.53 12.71 -11.73
C LYS A 150 -13.03 11.38 -11.14
N VAL A 151 -11.72 11.14 -11.24
CA VAL A 151 -11.00 10.01 -10.63
C VAL A 151 -10.00 10.59 -9.62
N VAL A 152 -9.84 9.92 -8.48
CA VAL A 152 -8.82 10.28 -7.49
C VAL A 152 -7.50 9.64 -7.93
N LEU A 153 -6.43 10.43 -8.02
CA LEU A 153 -5.09 9.97 -8.36
C LEU A 153 -4.08 10.38 -7.29
N GLY A 154 -3.38 9.39 -6.72
CA GLY A 154 -2.20 9.58 -5.89
C GLY A 154 -0.93 9.42 -6.71
N ILE A 155 0.04 10.31 -6.48
CA ILE A 155 1.40 10.22 -7.00
C ILE A 155 2.37 10.33 -5.83
N ALA A 156 3.30 9.39 -5.72
CA ALA A 156 4.26 9.33 -4.63
C ALA A 156 5.60 8.77 -5.09
N ASP A 157 6.65 9.01 -4.30
CA ASP A 157 7.92 8.32 -4.41
C ASP A 157 8.03 7.36 -3.22
N GLY A 158 8.64 6.20 -3.41
CA GLY A 158 8.71 5.14 -2.42
C GLY A 158 10.07 4.49 -2.32
N ALA A 159 10.37 3.95 -1.14
CA ALA A 159 11.57 3.19 -0.84
C ALA A 159 11.20 1.92 -0.09
N VAL A 160 11.99 0.87 -0.30
CA VAL A 160 11.91 -0.36 0.51
C VAL A 160 13.28 -0.58 1.15
N LEU A 161 13.28 -0.76 2.46
CA LEU A 161 14.46 -1.00 3.27
C LEU A 161 14.39 -2.41 3.85
N LEU A 162 15.51 -3.12 3.87
CA LEU A 162 15.69 -4.35 4.64
C LEU A 162 16.60 -4.05 5.81
N ASP A 163 16.10 -4.18 7.04
CA ASP A 163 16.83 -3.85 8.27
C ASP A 163 17.56 -2.49 8.15
N ASP A 164 16.78 -1.44 7.86
CA ASP A 164 17.22 -0.05 7.65
C ASP A 164 18.12 0.22 6.43
N ASN A 165 18.47 -0.80 5.63
CA ASN A 165 19.24 -0.62 4.41
C ASN A 165 18.30 -0.52 3.20
N GLN A 166 18.30 0.62 2.51
CA GLN A 166 17.48 0.80 1.31
C GLN A 166 17.92 -0.15 0.20
N ILE A 167 17.00 -1.01 -0.24
CA ILE A 167 17.21 -1.98 -1.33
C ILE A 167 16.43 -1.62 -2.58
N TYR A 168 15.26 -0.98 -2.47
CA TYR A 168 14.45 -0.56 -3.63
C TYR A 168 14.17 0.94 -3.61
N GLU A 169 14.06 1.53 -4.79
CA GLU A 169 13.62 2.90 -5.02
C GLU A 169 12.55 2.90 -6.13
N ALA A 170 11.45 3.61 -5.91
CA ALA A 170 10.40 3.80 -6.90
C ALA A 170 10.02 5.28 -7.00
N GLN A 171 10.14 5.87 -8.19
CA GLN A 171 9.77 7.24 -8.45
C GLN A 171 8.48 7.33 -9.25
N ASN A 172 7.61 8.26 -8.87
CA ASN A 172 6.33 8.53 -9.51
C ASN A 172 5.42 7.27 -9.56
N LEU A 173 5.29 6.58 -8.44
CA LEU A 173 4.24 5.58 -8.21
C LEU A 173 2.88 6.25 -8.44
N ARG A 174 1.96 5.56 -9.11
CA ARG A 174 0.61 6.08 -9.40
C ARG A 174 -0.44 5.06 -9.02
N VAL A 175 -1.41 5.48 -8.20
CA VAL A 175 -2.60 4.70 -7.86
C VAL A 175 -3.83 5.58 -8.05
N GLY A 176 -4.84 5.03 -8.73
CA GLY A 176 -6.14 5.67 -8.89
C GLY A 176 -7.21 4.99 -8.05
N LEU A 177 -8.19 5.75 -7.56
CA LEU A 177 -9.44 5.20 -7.02
C LEU A 177 -10.59 5.46 -8.00
N PHE A 178 -11.31 4.39 -8.35
CA PHE A 178 -12.36 4.40 -9.35
C PHE A 178 -13.69 4.01 -8.72
N SER A 179 -14.73 4.81 -8.96
CA SER A 179 -16.08 4.44 -8.53
C SER A 179 -16.68 3.43 -9.53
N ALA A 180 -17.69 2.67 -9.11
CA ALA A 180 -18.39 1.73 -9.99
C ALA A 180 -19.02 2.39 -11.24
N VAL A 181 -19.17 3.73 -11.24
CA VAL A 181 -19.69 4.51 -12.37
C VAL A 181 -18.62 4.77 -13.43
N ASP A 182 -17.34 4.74 -13.05
CA ASP A 182 -16.20 5.05 -13.93
C ASP A 182 -15.72 3.84 -14.75
N SER A 183 -16.28 2.65 -14.50
CA SER A 183 -15.88 1.37 -15.11
C SER A 183 -16.66 1.00 -16.37
N LYS A 184 -17.30 1.97 -17.05
CA LYS A 184 -18.05 1.77 -18.30
C LYS A 184 -17.43 2.52 -19.46
#